data_AF-A0A9E3A9Q1-F1
#
_entry.id   AF-A0A9E3A9Q1-F1
#
_cell.length_a   1.000
_cell.length_b   1.000
_cell.length_c   1.000
_cell.angle_alpha   90.00
_cell.angle_beta   90.00
_cell.angle_gamma   90.00
#
_symmetry.space_group_name_H-M   'P 1'
#
loop_
_entity.id
_entity.type
_entity.pdbx_description
1 polymer ?
#
loop_
_entity_poly.entity_id
_entity_poly.type
_entity_poly.pdbx_seq_one_letter_code
_entity_poly.pdbx_strand_id
1 'polypeptide(L)'
;MRQNVPVIQQGNCFVQVPQGPALAHLSQTFLAEEFVPRLTAVCDRWIYGCVEHAVSTEERARTRFRYEYSTYQLEYSRNLLFQSGAQMAQVAEALFDRNRARMDVARLKTIFGKKNRPHHRKRTPPVWQVTAGKPPYDLSVFKVYCGKLAVKIYTKGERVLRIEAMAINTRELRCGRDITQFAKVTQALKGILERFLDILVGLDHCFVTTQRVEQLSLPARLGRLRVGGIDLGHPRMSGVAKALVALTAVRPDLTASDLARQVQRQAGRTPLPYSARQAAYDLQKFCAKGLVQHAPGDHRYRTTPEGLR
;
A
#
# COMPACT_ATOMS: atom_id res chain seq x y z
N MET A 1 -15.39 -14.10 30.98
CA MET A 1 -15.61 -15.21 30.02
C MET A 1 -14.42 -15.29 29.06
N ARG A 2 -13.71 -16.41 29.00
CA ARG A 2 -12.74 -16.68 27.93
C ARG A 2 -13.54 -17.05 26.68
N GLN A 3 -13.66 -16.14 25.72
CA GLN A 3 -14.17 -16.50 24.40
C GLN A 3 -13.09 -17.32 23.69
N ASN A 4 -13.22 -18.65 23.71
CA ASN A 4 -12.34 -19.53 22.96
C ASN A 4 -12.75 -19.50 21.49
N VAL A 5 -12.15 -18.60 20.72
CA VAL A 5 -12.29 -18.60 19.26
C VAL A 5 -11.39 -19.72 18.71
N PRO A 6 -11.94 -20.72 18.00
CA PRO A 6 -11.14 -21.79 17.44
C PRO A 6 -10.19 -21.23 16.36
N VAL A 7 -8.90 -21.56 16.48
CA VAL A 7 -7.86 -21.16 15.53
C VAL A 7 -6.89 -22.31 15.31
N ILE A 8 -6.39 -22.46 14.08
CA ILE A 8 -5.26 -23.34 13.76
C ILE A 8 -4.05 -22.45 13.48
N GLN A 9 -2.93 -22.77 14.12
CA GLN A 9 -1.70 -22.00 14.07
C GLN A 9 -0.56 -22.83 13.46
N GLN A 10 0.28 -22.18 12.66
CA GLN A 10 1.56 -22.71 12.22
C GLN A 10 2.66 -21.69 12.57
N GLY A 11 3.48 -22.04 13.56
CA GLY A 11 4.40 -21.09 14.20
C GLY A 11 3.65 -19.84 14.68
N ASN A 12 4.12 -18.64 14.34
CA ASN A 12 3.50 -17.37 14.74
C ASN A 12 2.28 -16.92 13.91
N CYS A 13 1.64 -17.78 13.10
CA CYS A 13 0.56 -17.38 12.18
C CYS A 13 -0.69 -18.26 12.29
N PHE A 14 -1.86 -17.62 12.36
CA PHE A 14 -3.15 -18.28 12.21
C PHE A 14 -3.38 -18.65 10.74
N VAL A 15 -3.45 -19.95 10.45
CA VAL A 15 -3.63 -20.49 9.09
C VAL A 15 -5.08 -20.90 8.80
N GLN A 16 -5.88 -21.12 9.84
CA GLN A 16 -7.32 -21.34 9.70
C GLN A 16 -8.06 -20.71 10.88
N VAL A 17 -9.10 -19.94 10.56
CA VAL A 17 -9.93 -19.23 11.54
C VAL A 17 -11.39 -19.43 11.16
N PRO A 18 -12.06 -20.50 11.64
CA PRO A 18 -13.46 -20.78 11.35
C PRO A 18 -14.41 -19.62 11.70
N GLN A 19 -14.09 -18.87 12.76
CA GLN A 19 -14.84 -17.69 13.19
C GLN A 19 -14.03 -16.40 12.96
N GLY A 20 -13.70 -16.12 11.69
CA GLY A 20 -12.93 -14.94 11.28
C GLY A 20 -13.42 -13.62 11.90
N PRO A 21 -14.73 -13.31 11.83
CA PRO A 21 -15.28 -12.08 12.42
C PRO A 21 -15.08 -11.98 13.95
N ALA A 22 -15.20 -13.10 14.67
CA ALA A 22 -14.98 -13.13 16.12
C ALA A 22 -13.51 -12.85 16.47
N LEU A 23 -12.57 -13.45 15.74
CA LEU A 23 -11.15 -13.15 15.91
C LEU A 23 -10.83 -11.70 15.56
N ALA A 24 -11.43 -11.16 14.50
CA ALA A 24 -11.28 -9.76 14.12
C ALA A 24 -11.79 -8.83 15.23
N HIS A 25 -12.98 -9.11 15.80
CA HIS A 25 -13.52 -8.36 16.92
C HIS A 25 -12.60 -8.41 18.15
N LEU A 26 -12.08 -9.59 18.51
CA LEU A 26 -11.09 -9.72 19.57
C LEU A 26 -9.82 -8.92 19.27
N SER A 27 -9.35 -8.93 18.03
CA SER A 27 -8.17 -8.15 17.62
C SER A 27 -8.35 -6.64 17.81
N GLN A 28 -9.57 -6.12 17.66
CA GLN A 28 -9.87 -4.71 17.90
C GLN A 28 -9.77 -4.34 19.38
N THR A 29 -10.01 -5.28 20.29
CA THR A 29 -9.88 -5.00 21.73
C THR A 29 -8.45 -4.66 22.14
N PHE A 30 -7.43 -5.10 21.40
CA PHE A 30 -6.03 -4.74 21.65
C PHE A 30 -5.71 -3.27 21.32
N LEU A 31 -6.57 -2.60 20.57
CA LEU A 31 -6.45 -1.17 20.26
C LEU A 31 -7.10 -0.28 21.30
N ALA A 32 -7.85 -0.87 22.25
CA ALA A 32 -8.55 -0.16 23.30
C ALA A 32 -7.59 0.13 24.48
N GLU A 33 -7.69 1.30 25.11
CA GLU A 33 -6.81 1.66 26.23
C GLU A 33 -7.07 0.75 27.45
N GLU A 34 -8.28 0.21 27.58
CA GLU A 34 -8.70 -0.75 28.59
C GLU A 34 -7.97 -2.10 28.47
N PHE A 35 -7.27 -2.34 27.36
CA PHE A 35 -6.41 -3.50 27.22
C PHE A 35 -5.12 -3.37 28.02
N VAL A 36 -4.61 -2.15 28.23
CA VAL A 36 -3.32 -1.92 28.92
C VAL A 36 -3.31 -2.56 30.32
N PRO A 37 -4.30 -2.34 31.20
CA PRO A 37 -4.31 -3.00 32.51
C PRO A 37 -4.30 -4.53 32.43
N ARG A 38 -4.96 -5.12 31.42
CA ARG A 38 -4.97 -6.58 31.22
C ARG A 38 -3.60 -7.09 30.76
N LEU A 39 -2.94 -6.36 29.87
CA LEU A 39 -1.59 -6.66 29.43
C LEU A 39 -0.60 -6.56 30.60
N THR A 40 -0.67 -5.49 31.38
CA THR A 40 0.13 -5.29 32.59
C THR A 40 -0.07 -6.45 33.57
N ALA A 41 -1.31 -6.88 33.83
CA ALA A 41 -1.58 -8.01 34.72
C ALA A 41 -0.97 -9.34 34.22
N VAL A 42 -0.90 -9.54 32.90
CA VAL A 42 -0.21 -10.71 32.32
C VAL A 42 1.30 -10.60 32.49
N CYS A 43 1.87 -9.41 32.27
CA CYS A 43 3.29 -9.15 32.49
C CYS A 43 3.67 -9.32 33.97
N ASP A 44 2.85 -8.81 34.89
CA ASP A 44 3.01 -8.96 36.33
C ASP A 44 3.00 -10.44 36.72
N ARG A 45 1.99 -11.21 36.26
CA ARG A 45 1.94 -12.64 36.54
C ARG A 45 3.19 -13.38 36.07
N TRP A 46 3.72 -13.00 34.90
CA TRP A 46 4.94 -13.61 34.36
C TRP A 46 6.19 -13.21 35.12
N ILE A 47 6.43 -11.92 35.34
CA ILE A 47 7.62 -11.47 36.07
C ILE A 47 7.56 -12.00 37.50
N TYR A 48 6.47 -11.72 38.23
CA TYR A 48 6.38 -12.10 39.63
C TYR A 48 6.29 -13.60 39.87
N GLY A 49 5.78 -14.38 38.90
CA GLY A 49 5.64 -15.83 39.03
C GLY A 49 6.80 -16.67 38.48
N CYS A 50 7.54 -16.18 37.49
CA CYS A 50 8.48 -17.03 36.73
C CYS A 50 9.95 -16.58 36.79
N VAL A 51 10.25 -15.38 37.29
CA VAL A 51 11.62 -14.84 37.32
C VAL A 51 12.13 -14.84 38.75
N GLU A 52 13.37 -15.29 38.94
CA GLU A 52 14.06 -15.17 40.23
C GLU A 52 14.37 -13.69 40.51
N HIS A 53 13.98 -13.24 41.70
CA HIS A 53 13.89 -11.83 42.00
C HIS A 53 15.08 -11.36 42.82
N ALA A 54 15.69 -10.25 42.42
CA ALA A 54 16.78 -9.63 43.18
C ALA A 54 16.36 -9.06 44.55
N VAL A 55 15.04 -9.00 44.82
CA VAL A 55 14.46 -8.40 46.03
C VAL A 55 13.42 -9.35 46.59
N SER A 56 13.49 -9.61 47.90
CA SER A 56 12.54 -10.50 48.59
C SER A 56 11.11 -9.95 48.60
N THR A 57 10.13 -10.81 48.85
CA THR A 57 8.71 -10.42 48.95
C THR A 57 8.48 -9.39 50.07
N GLU A 58 9.19 -9.52 51.19
CA GLU A 58 9.10 -8.60 52.33
C GLU A 58 9.67 -7.22 52.00
N GLU A 59 10.83 -7.17 51.36
CA GLU A 59 11.44 -5.90 50.94
C GLU A 59 10.59 -5.17 49.91
N ARG A 60 9.92 -5.89 49.00
CA ARG A 60 8.97 -5.29 48.05
C ARG A 60 7.79 -4.65 48.75
N ALA A 61 7.24 -5.31 49.77
CA ALA A 61 6.14 -4.75 50.56
C ALA A 61 6.59 -3.47 51.29
N ARG A 62 7.79 -3.49 51.88
CA ARG A 62 8.37 -2.34 52.60
C ARG A 62 8.70 -1.16 51.69
N THR A 63 9.26 -1.42 50.51
CA THR A 63 9.77 -0.38 49.59
C THR A 63 8.77 0.06 48.53
N ARG A 64 7.62 -0.60 48.43
CA ARG A 64 6.63 -0.43 47.35
C ARG A 64 7.23 -0.62 45.95
N PHE A 65 8.26 -1.46 45.83
CA PHE A 65 8.89 -1.76 44.54
C PHE A 65 7.88 -2.32 43.53
N ARG A 66 7.89 -1.78 42.31
CA ARG A 66 7.03 -2.17 41.18
C ARG A 66 7.84 -2.16 39.89
N TYR A 67 7.51 -3.10 38.99
CA TYR A 67 8.05 -3.08 37.64
C TYR A 67 7.22 -2.14 36.75
N GLU A 68 7.92 -1.39 35.91
CA GLU A 68 7.32 -0.67 34.79
C GLU A 68 7.72 -1.37 33.48
N TYR A 69 6.79 -1.39 32.53
CA TYR A 69 6.93 -2.14 31.29
C TYR A 69 7.07 -1.19 30.10
N SER A 70 7.91 -1.57 29.15
CA SER A 70 8.04 -0.84 27.89
C SER A 70 8.05 -1.79 26.70
N THR A 71 7.44 -1.35 25.60
CA THR A 71 7.42 -2.08 24.34
C THR A 71 8.63 -1.64 23.51
N TYR A 72 9.63 -2.51 23.35
CA TYR A 72 10.79 -2.21 22.49
C TYR A 72 10.51 -2.49 21.01
N GLN A 73 10.03 -3.70 20.72
CA GLN A 73 9.62 -4.16 19.40
C GLN A 73 8.15 -4.57 19.42
N LEU A 74 7.43 -4.23 18.35
CA LEU A 74 6.05 -4.67 18.15
C LEU A 74 5.80 -4.96 16.67
N GLU A 75 5.06 -6.02 16.40
CA GLU A 75 4.65 -6.40 15.05
C GLU A 75 3.13 -6.49 14.98
N TYR A 76 2.54 -5.81 14.00
CA TYR A 76 1.13 -5.90 13.68
C TYR A 76 0.98 -6.63 12.36
N SER A 77 0.20 -7.72 12.35
CA SER A 77 0.03 -8.56 11.16
C SER A 77 -1.41 -8.62 10.69
N ARG A 78 -1.58 -8.70 9.38
CA ARG A 78 -2.86 -9.01 8.72
C ARG A 78 -2.65 -10.24 7.85
N ASN A 79 -3.43 -11.28 8.10
CA ASN A 79 -3.39 -12.52 7.35
C ASN A 79 -4.57 -12.54 6.38
N LEU A 80 -4.29 -12.66 5.08
CA LEU A 80 -5.30 -12.91 4.06
C LEU A 80 -5.36 -14.42 3.82
N LEU A 81 -6.48 -15.04 4.15
CA LEU A 81 -6.70 -16.47 4.01
C LEU A 81 -7.40 -16.74 2.67
N PHE A 82 -6.76 -17.51 1.81
CA PHE A 82 -7.28 -17.88 0.50
C PHE A 82 -7.99 -19.22 0.55
N GLN A 83 -8.97 -19.41 -0.34
CA GLN A 83 -9.60 -20.71 -0.52
C GLN A 83 -8.65 -21.70 -1.20
N SER A 84 -7.82 -21.21 -2.14
CA SER A 84 -6.86 -21.99 -2.93
C SER A 84 -5.46 -21.41 -2.85
N GLY A 85 -4.46 -22.28 -2.64
CA GLY A 85 -3.04 -21.91 -2.64
C GLY A 85 -2.55 -21.45 -4.02
N ALA A 86 -3.09 -22.02 -5.10
CA ALA A 86 -2.78 -21.60 -6.46
C ALA A 86 -3.25 -20.16 -6.73
N GLN A 87 -4.46 -19.81 -6.27
CA GLN A 87 -4.97 -18.45 -6.37
C GLN A 87 -4.12 -17.46 -5.55
N MET A 88 -3.73 -17.85 -4.33
CA MET A 88 -2.81 -17.06 -3.51
C MET A 88 -1.48 -16.84 -4.23
N ALA A 89 -0.90 -17.88 -4.83
CA ALA A 89 0.38 -17.81 -5.53
C ALA A 89 0.31 -16.86 -6.72
N GLN A 90 -0.75 -16.95 -7.54
CA GLN A 90 -0.97 -16.03 -8.67
C GLN A 90 -1.10 -14.57 -8.22
N VAL A 91 -1.85 -14.31 -7.14
CA VAL A 91 -1.99 -12.95 -6.58
C VAL A 91 -0.66 -12.45 -6.04
N ALA A 92 0.08 -13.29 -5.31
CA ALA A 92 1.36 -12.91 -4.73
C ALA A 92 2.40 -12.62 -5.83
N GLU A 93 2.53 -13.47 -6.84
CA GLU A 93 3.44 -13.30 -7.98
C GLU A 93 3.10 -12.02 -8.76
N ALA A 94 1.84 -11.84 -9.15
CA ALA A 94 1.39 -10.63 -9.82
C ALA A 94 1.70 -9.37 -8.99
N LEU A 95 1.41 -9.40 -7.68
CA LEU A 95 1.69 -8.29 -6.79
C LEU A 95 3.18 -7.99 -6.70
N PHE A 96 4.04 -9.00 -6.59
CA PHE A 96 5.48 -8.80 -6.50
C PHE A 96 6.08 -8.30 -7.80
N ASP A 97 5.76 -8.93 -8.93
CA ASP A 97 6.30 -8.54 -10.24
C ASP A 97 5.91 -7.11 -10.61
N ARG A 98 4.64 -6.73 -10.38
CA ARG A 98 4.13 -5.38 -10.69
C ARG A 98 4.76 -4.29 -9.82
N ASN A 99 5.10 -4.60 -8.56
CA ASN A 99 5.56 -3.62 -7.59
C ASN A 99 7.09 -3.55 -7.44
N ARG A 100 7.84 -4.57 -7.89
CA ARG A 100 9.30 -4.68 -7.70
C ARG A 100 10.09 -3.51 -8.29
N ALA A 101 9.69 -3.00 -9.46
CA ALA A 101 10.37 -1.90 -10.14
C ALA A 101 9.77 -0.51 -9.84
N ARG A 102 8.54 -0.43 -9.32
CA ARG A 102 7.76 0.82 -9.24
C ARG A 102 7.69 1.44 -7.85
N MET A 103 8.36 0.83 -6.86
CA MET A 103 8.36 1.32 -5.48
C MET A 103 9.54 2.27 -5.24
N ASP A 104 9.27 3.57 -5.35
CA ASP A 104 10.25 4.64 -5.13
C ASP A 104 10.28 5.15 -3.68
N VAL A 105 11.34 5.88 -3.33
CA VAL A 105 11.56 6.44 -1.99
C VAL A 105 10.45 7.42 -1.55
N ALA A 106 9.77 8.10 -2.49
CA ALA A 106 8.70 9.04 -2.16
C ALA A 106 7.42 8.31 -1.71
N ARG A 107 7.10 7.19 -2.35
CA ARG A 107 6.01 6.29 -1.95
C ARG A 107 6.33 5.59 -0.64
N LEU A 108 7.58 5.17 -0.43
CA LEU A 108 8.03 4.63 0.86
C LEU A 108 7.78 5.61 2.00
N LYS A 109 8.12 6.90 1.84
CA LYS A 109 7.82 7.93 2.84
C LYS A 109 6.32 8.04 3.14
N THR A 110 5.46 7.87 2.15
CA THR A 110 4.00 7.91 2.32
C THR A 110 3.50 6.72 3.15
N ILE A 111 4.00 5.51 2.88
CA ILE A 111 3.65 4.29 3.65
C ILE A 111 3.92 4.50 5.14
N PHE A 112 5.11 4.99 5.48
CA PHE A 112 5.52 5.21 6.87
C PHE A 112 5.07 6.57 7.45
N GLY A 113 4.23 7.34 6.75
CA GLY A 113 3.70 8.61 7.25
C GLY A 113 4.73 9.76 7.37
N LYS A 114 5.90 9.64 6.74
CA LYS A 114 6.99 10.64 6.77
C LYS A 114 6.90 11.61 5.58
N LYS A 115 5.74 12.28 5.39
CA LYS A 115 5.52 13.26 4.30
C LYS A 115 6.26 14.61 4.50
N ASN A 116 6.67 14.93 5.72
CA ASN A 116 7.23 16.26 6.03
C ASN A 116 8.69 16.43 5.57
N ARG A 117 9.01 17.62 5.04
CA ARG A 117 10.37 18.09 4.75
C ARG A 117 11.20 18.00 6.04
N PRO A 118 12.40 17.39 6.04
CA PRO A 118 13.20 17.26 7.25
C PRO A 118 13.55 18.66 7.78
N HIS A 119 12.94 19.03 8.90
CA HIS A 119 13.15 20.32 9.58
C HIS A 119 14.51 20.39 10.31
N HIS A 120 15.25 19.29 10.33
CA HIS A 120 16.61 19.19 10.82
C HIS A 120 17.35 18.11 10.02
N ARG A 121 18.50 18.47 9.43
CA ARG A 121 19.43 17.50 8.83
C ARG A 121 19.95 16.58 9.94
N LYS A 122 19.42 15.36 10.07
CA LYS A 122 20.21 14.27 10.67
C LYS A 122 21.44 14.07 9.77
N ARG A 123 22.64 13.91 10.36
CA ARG A 123 23.90 13.66 9.63
C ARG A 123 23.83 12.40 8.75
N THR A 124 22.88 11.50 9.01
CA THR A 124 22.60 10.32 8.18
C THR A 124 21.08 10.15 7.99
N PRO A 125 20.55 10.25 6.76
CA PRO A 125 19.15 9.94 6.49
C PRO A 125 18.87 8.44 6.75
N PRO A 126 17.65 8.07 7.18
CA PRO A 126 17.30 6.65 7.29
C PRO A 126 17.48 5.98 5.94
N VAL A 127 18.17 4.84 5.93
CA VAL A 127 18.36 4.04 4.72
C VAL A 127 17.00 3.43 4.35
N TRP A 128 16.57 3.70 3.12
CA TRP A 128 15.38 3.12 2.52
C TRP A 128 15.82 1.94 1.68
N GLN A 129 15.40 0.74 2.05
CA GLN A 129 15.75 -0.47 1.31
C GLN A 129 14.47 -1.22 0.97
N VAL A 130 14.31 -1.51 -0.32
CA VAL A 130 13.35 -2.49 -0.81
C VAL A 130 14.16 -3.75 -1.11
N THR A 131 13.84 -4.83 -0.41
CA THR A 131 14.41 -6.15 -0.71
C THR A 131 13.28 -7.04 -1.16
N ALA A 132 13.33 -7.42 -2.44
CA ALA A 132 12.45 -8.43 -3.00
C ALA A 132 13.31 -9.66 -3.35
N GLY A 133 12.94 -10.83 -2.83
CA GLY A 133 13.69 -12.06 -3.09
C GLY A 133 12.86 -13.29 -2.78
N LYS A 134 13.18 -14.40 -3.42
CA LYS A 134 12.76 -15.74 -3.01
C LYS A 134 13.88 -16.28 -2.09
N PRO A 135 13.69 -16.39 -0.76
CA PRO A 135 14.58 -17.18 0.09
C PRO A 135 14.51 -18.66 -0.33
N PRO A 136 15.43 -19.51 0.13
CA PRO A 136 15.55 -20.92 -0.26
C PRO A 136 14.36 -21.83 0.12
N TYR A 137 13.24 -21.29 0.61
CA TYR A 137 12.09 -22.04 1.15
C TYR A 137 10.75 -21.73 0.45
N ASP A 138 10.73 -21.40 -0.84
CA ASP A 138 9.50 -21.12 -1.62
C ASP A 138 8.62 -19.95 -1.11
N LEU A 139 9.18 -19.07 -0.28
CA LEU A 139 8.50 -17.88 0.22
C LEU A 139 8.79 -16.72 -0.72
N SER A 140 7.84 -16.24 -1.50
CA SER A 140 8.04 -14.94 -2.18
C SER A 140 7.91 -13.84 -1.13
N VAL A 141 9.02 -13.16 -0.80
CA VAL A 141 9.05 -12.15 0.26
C VAL A 141 9.36 -10.78 -0.31
N PHE A 142 8.47 -9.83 -0.03
CA PHE A 142 8.66 -8.43 -0.35
C PHE A 142 8.79 -7.63 0.95
N LYS A 143 9.96 -7.02 1.16
CA LYS A 143 10.29 -6.28 2.39
C LYS A 143 10.63 -4.84 2.05
N VAL A 144 10.11 -3.93 2.86
CA VAL A 144 10.37 -2.50 2.80
C VAL A 144 10.85 -2.03 4.15
N TYR A 145 11.99 -1.34 4.17
CA TYR A 145 12.57 -0.75 5.38
C TYR A 145 12.51 0.78 5.36
N CYS A 146 12.22 1.34 6.53
CA CYS A 146 12.34 2.75 6.87
C CYS A 146 13.05 2.89 8.23
N GLY A 147 14.38 2.88 8.24
CA GLY A 147 15.13 2.89 9.49
C GLY A 147 14.78 1.67 10.36
N LYS A 148 14.24 1.88 11.56
CA LYS A 148 13.79 0.80 12.48
C LYS A 148 12.30 0.47 12.38
N LEU A 149 11.65 0.89 11.29
CA LEU A 149 10.32 0.45 10.88
C LEU A 149 10.46 -0.39 9.62
N ALA A 150 9.64 -1.43 9.48
CA ALA A 150 9.61 -2.22 8.27
C ALA A 150 8.21 -2.76 8.00
N VAL A 151 7.92 -3.00 6.72
CA VAL A 151 6.72 -3.71 6.27
C VAL A 151 7.15 -4.89 5.42
N LYS A 152 6.55 -6.05 5.64
CA LYS A 152 6.81 -7.27 4.87
C LYS A 152 5.49 -7.86 4.41
N ILE A 153 5.47 -8.41 3.20
CA ILE A 153 4.39 -9.26 2.72
C ILE A 153 5.00 -10.54 2.15
N TYR A 154 4.43 -11.68 2.52
CA TYR A 154 4.95 -12.99 2.15
C TYR A 154 3.87 -14.06 2.23
N THR A 155 4.03 -15.11 1.43
CA THR A 155 3.22 -16.33 1.54
C THR A 155 3.62 -17.08 2.80
N LYS A 156 2.69 -17.73 3.51
CA LYS A 156 3.00 -18.57 4.67
C LYS A 156 2.07 -19.78 4.70
N GLY A 157 2.65 -20.97 4.79
CA GLY A 157 1.88 -22.19 4.60
C GLY A 157 1.27 -22.25 3.20
N GLU A 158 0.21 -23.04 3.04
CA GLU A 158 -0.38 -23.30 1.72
C GLU A 158 -1.27 -22.16 1.20
N ARG A 159 -1.94 -21.43 2.10
CA ARG A 159 -3.09 -20.57 1.73
C ARG A 159 -3.11 -19.21 2.43
N VAL A 160 -2.00 -18.76 3.01
CA VAL A 160 -1.95 -17.47 3.73
C VAL A 160 -1.00 -16.49 3.06
N LEU A 161 -1.51 -15.31 2.71
CA LEU A 161 -0.67 -14.15 2.39
C LEU A 161 -0.64 -13.24 3.61
N ARG A 162 0.52 -13.16 4.26
CA ARG A 162 0.70 -12.41 5.50
C ARG A 162 1.41 -11.10 5.25
N ILE A 163 0.85 -10.03 5.81
CA ILE A 163 1.44 -8.69 5.79
C ILE A 163 1.78 -8.32 7.23
N GLU A 164 2.98 -7.83 7.47
CA GLU A 164 3.49 -7.44 8.78
C GLU A 164 4.03 -6.01 8.74
N ALA A 165 3.50 -5.14 9.58
CA ALA A 165 4.14 -3.88 9.92
C ALA A 165 4.88 -4.05 11.25
N MET A 166 6.18 -3.79 11.26
CA MET A 166 7.04 -3.99 12.42
C MET A 166 7.67 -2.66 12.83
N ALA A 167 7.60 -2.38 14.12
CA ALA A 167 8.50 -1.45 14.77
C ALA A 167 9.61 -2.26 15.43
N ILE A 168 10.76 -2.41 14.77
CA ILE A 168 11.99 -2.96 15.37
C ILE A 168 12.41 -2.09 16.56
N ASN A 169 12.05 -0.80 16.50
CA ASN A 169 12.13 0.10 17.64
C ASN A 169 10.95 1.07 17.67
N THR A 170 10.10 0.95 18.69
CA THR A 170 8.91 1.80 18.88
C THR A 170 9.20 3.30 19.00
N ARG A 171 10.44 3.73 19.35
CA ARG A 171 10.79 5.18 19.33
C ARG A 171 10.66 5.80 17.94
N GLU A 172 10.78 5.02 16.86
CA GLU A 172 10.59 5.56 15.50
C GLU A 172 9.14 6.01 15.23
N LEU A 173 8.16 5.46 15.96
CA LEU A 173 6.76 5.85 15.84
C LEU A 173 6.44 7.16 16.59
N ARG A 174 7.37 7.64 17.44
CA ARG A 174 7.22 8.86 18.27
C ARG A 174 6.02 8.84 19.22
N CYS A 175 5.51 7.66 19.56
CA CYS A 175 4.40 7.49 20.51
C CYS A 175 4.86 7.30 21.97
N GLY A 176 6.17 7.22 22.23
CA GLY A 176 6.71 6.72 23.50
C GLY A 176 6.93 5.20 23.46
N ARG A 177 7.54 4.64 24.51
CA ARG A 177 7.76 3.19 24.65
C ARG A 177 7.02 2.56 25.82
N ASP A 178 6.48 3.37 26.72
CA ASP A 178 5.79 2.88 27.91
C ASP A 178 4.60 1.98 27.53
N ILE A 179 4.27 1.00 28.37
CA ILE A 179 3.17 0.06 28.13
C ILE A 179 1.82 0.77 27.99
N THR A 180 1.63 1.95 28.61
CA THR A 180 0.45 2.81 28.41
C THR A 180 0.29 3.27 26.97
N GLN A 181 1.37 3.32 26.19
CA GLN A 181 1.35 3.71 24.79
C GLN A 181 1.10 2.53 23.85
N PHE A 182 0.89 1.31 24.36
CA PHE A 182 0.72 0.10 23.55
C PHE A 182 -0.39 0.25 22.50
N ALA A 183 -1.56 0.76 22.89
CA ALA A 183 -2.68 0.99 21.97
C ALA A 183 -2.29 1.92 20.82
N LYS A 184 -1.63 3.05 21.14
CA LYS A 184 -1.17 4.03 20.14
C LYS A 184 -0.11 3.45 19.20
N VAL A 185 0.85 2.70 19.73
CA VAL A 185 1.87 2.00 18.92
C VAL A 185 1.21 1.01 17.98
N THR A 186 0.24 0.22 18.47
CA THR A 186 -0.50 -0.76 17.67
C THR A 186 -1.33 -0.09 16.57
N GLN A 187 -2.02 1.01 16.89
CA GLN A 187 -2.78 1.79 15.93
C GLN A 187 -1.89 2.42 14.85
N ALA A 188 -0.71 2.91 15.22
CA ALA A 188 0.27 3.43 14.27
C ALA A 188 0.77 2.35 13.29
N LEU A 189 1.06 1.15 13.79
CA LEU A 189 1.45 0.00 12.95
C LEU A 189 0.31 -0.44 12.03
N LYS A 190 -0.93 -0.51 12.55
CA LYS A 190 -2.12 -0.79 11.74
C LYS A 190 -2.26 0.22 10.60
N GLY A 191 -2.12 1.52 10.88
CA GLY A 191 -2.19 2.56 9.86
C GLY A 191 -1.07 2.48 8.82
N ILE A 192 0.14 2.05 9.21
CA ILE A 192 1.24 1.77 8.25
C ILE A 192 0.85 0.61 7.33
N LEU A 193 0.32 -0.48 7.91
CA LEU A 193 -0.12 -1.65 7.16
C LEU A 193 -1.24 -1.30 6.16
N GLU A 194 -2.23 -0.53 6.59
CA GLU A 194 -3.35 -0.12 5.73
C GLU A 194 -2.88 0.76 4.56
N ARG A 195 -2.04 1.78 4.82
CA ARG A 195 -1.46 2.59 3.73
C ARG A 195 -0.61 1.77 2.77
N PHE A 196 0.10 0.76 3.27
CA PHE A 196 0.87 -0.14 2.43
C PHE A 196 -0.07 -0.93 1.50
N LEU A 197 -1.16 -1.48 2.02
CA LEU A 197 -2.18 -2.16 1.22
C LEU A 197 -2.83 -1.23 0.19
N ASP A 198 -3.22 -0.02 0.60
CA ASP A 198 -3.84 0.96 -0.31
C ASP A 198 -2.92 1.30 -1.48
N ILE A 199 -1.62 1.43 -1.23
CA ILE A 199 -0.62 1.69 -2.28
C ILE A 199 -0.49 0.47 -3.21
N LEU A 200 -0.47 -0.75 -2.66
CA LEU A 200 -0.41 -1.95 -3.49
C LEU A 200 -1.64 -2.09 -4.39
N VAL A 201 -2.84 -1.86 -3.85
CA VAL A 201 -4.09 -1.88 -4.61
C VAL A 201 -4.13 -0.77 -5.66
N GLY A 202 -3.71 0.45 -5.30
CA GLY A 202 -3.63 1.56 -6.25
C GLY A 202 -2.65 1.29 -7.41
N LEU A 203 -1.50 0.68 -7.12
CA LEU A 203 -0.52 0.32 -8.16
C LEU A 203 -1.03 -0.80 -9.06
N ASP A 204 -1.81 -1.72 -8.52
CA ASP A 204 -2.45 -2.78 -9.28
C ASP A 204 -3.54 -2.24 -10.22
N HIS A 205 -4.38 -1.32 -9.74
CA HIS A 205 -5.41 -0.69 -10.56
C HIS A 205 -4.86 0.13 -11.72
N CYS A 206 -3.69 0.74 -11.57
CA CYS A 206 -2.99 1.49 -12.62
C CYS A 206 -2.03 0.61 -13.44
N PHE A 207 -2.11 -0.72 -13.31
CA PHE A 207 -1.26 -1.62 -14.08
C PHE A 207 -1.86 -1.89 -15.46
N VAL A 208 -1.10 -1.53 -16.49
CA VAL A 208 -1.38 -1.88 -17.89
C VAL A 208 -0.40 -2.97 -18.32
N THR A 209 -0.93 -4.08 -18.83
CA THR A 209 -0.10 -5.20 -19.31
C THR A 209 0.69 -4.81 -20.56
N THR A 210 1.86 -5.43 -20.79
CA THR A 210 2.66 -5.19 -22.01
C THR A 210 1.86 -5.45 -23.28
N GLN A 211 1.14 -6.58 -23.33
CA GLN A 211 0.24 -6.92 -24.45
C GLN A 211 -0.78 -5.80 -24.73
N ARG A 212 -1.30 -5.16 -23.66
CA ARG A 212 -2.26 -4.07 -23.82
C ARG A 212 -1.61 -2.80 -24.35
N VAL A 213 -0.39 -2.48 -23.93
CA VAL A 213 0.39 -1.38 -24.51
C VAL A 213 0.67 -1.65 -26.00
N GLU A 214 1.06 -2.88 -26.35
CA GLU A 214 1.27 -3.29 -27.74
C GLU A 214 -0.02 -3.17 -28.58
N GLN A 215 -1.16 -3.61 -28.03
CA GLN A 215 -2.46 -3.46 -28.67
C GLN A 215 -2.87 -2.00 -28.87
N LEU A 216 -2.48 -1.08 -28.00
CA LEU A 216 -2.71 0.35 -28.19
C LEU A 216 -1.95 0.88 -29.40
N SER A 217 -0.72 0.43 -29.62
CA SER A 217 0.13 0.82 -30.75
C SER A 217 -0.39 0.32 -32.12
N LEU A 218 -1.26 -0.70 -32.14
CA LEU A 218 -1.86 -1.19 -33.38
C LEU A 218 -2.98 -0.25 -33.89
N PRO A 219 -3.23 -0.14 -35.21
CA PRO A 219 -4.37 0.59 -35.76
C PRO A 219 -5.72 0.08 -35.25
N ALA A 220 -6.74 0.93 -35.22
CA ALA A 220 -8.10 0.58 -34.81
C ALA A 220 -9.17 1.14 -35.76
N ARG A 221 -10.42 0.73 -35.58
CA ARG A 221 -11.57 1.25 -36.32
C ARG A 221 -12.54 1.96 -35.37
N LEU A 222 -13.04 3.10 -35.79
CA LEU A 222 -14.13 3.83 -35.16
C LEU A 222 -15.28 3.90 -36.18
N GLY A 223 -16.25 2.99 -36.05
CA GLY A 223 -17.25 2.78 -37.10
C GLY A 223 -16.60 2.41 -38.43
N ARG A 224 -16.81 3.24 -39.47
CA ARG A 224 -16.19 3.07 -40.79
C ARG A 224 -14.79 3.67 -40.90
N LEU A 225 -14.40 4.55 -39.97
CA LEU A 225 -13.11 5.25 -40.00
C LEU A 225 -11.99 4.36 -39.44
N ARG A 226 -10.90 4.18 -40.19
CA ARG A 226 -9.67 3.56 -39.68
C ARG A 226 -8.75 4.65 -39.13
N VAL A 227 -8.30 4.46 -37.89
CA VAL A 227 -7.39 5.37 -37.20
C VAL A 227 -6.08 4.68 -36.85
N GLY A 228 -5.00 5.45 -36.81
CA GLY A 228 -3.68 4.95 -36.39
C GLY A 228 -3.67 4.53 -34.91
N GLY A 229 -2.65 3.77 -34.52
CA GLY A 229 -2.45 3.39 -33.13
C GLY A 229 -2.03 4.55 -32.22
N ILE A 230 -2.03 4.25 -30.93
CA ILE A 230 -1.57 5.09 -29.82
C ILE A 230 -0.26 4.48 -29.32
N ASP A 231 0.85 5.01 -29.81
CA ASP A 231 2.18 4.67 -29.31
C ASP A 231 2.57 5.61 -28.16
N LEU A 232 2.47 5.11 -26.93
CA LEU A 232 2.81 5.89 -25.72
C LEU A 232 4.31 6.17 -25.58
N GLY A 233 5.18 5.51 -26.36
CA GLY A 233 6.61 5.81 -26.44
C GLY A 233 6.89 7.11 -27.20
N HIS A 234 5.99 7.53 -28.09
CA HIS A 234 6.16 8.77 -28.85
C HIS A 234 5.83 10.00 -27.96
N PRO A 235 6.72 11.02 -27.89
CA PRO A 235 6.53 12.17 -27.00
C PRO A 235 5.19 12.89 -27.13
N ARG A 236 4.68 13.05 -28.36
CA ARG A 236 3.36 13.63 -28.64
C ARG A 236 2.25 12.82 -27.98
N MET A 237 2.16 11.52 -28.25
CA MET A 237 1.08 10.68 -27.72
C MET A 237 1.15 10.53 -26.19
N SER A 238 2.36 10.43 -25.63
CA SER A 238 2.58 10.48 -24.18
C SER A 238 2.07 11.80 -23.58
N GLY A 239 2.35 12.93 -24.22
CA GLY A 239 1.86 14.25 -23.82
C GLY A 239 0.34 14.36 -23.90
N VAL A 240 -0.27 13.83 -24.97
CA VAL A 240 -1.73 13.80 -25.13
C VAL A 240 -2.40 12.98 -24.02
N ALA A 241 -1.89 11.78 -23.72
CA ALA A 241 -2.42 10.95 -22.63
C ALA A 241 -2.32 11.67 -21.27
N LYS A 242 -1.17 12.28 -20.96
CA LYS A 242 -0.99 13.08 -19.73
C LYS A 242 -1.93 14.28 -19.65
N ALA A 243 -2.15 14.97 -20.76
CA ALA A 243 -3.07 16.09 -20.83
C ALA A 243 -4.53 15.65 -20.63
N LEU A 244 -4.92 14.51 -21.19
CA LEU A 244 -6.26 13.93 -21.05
C LEU A 244 -6.57 13.59 -19.58
N VAL A 245 -5.64 12.92 -18.89
CA VAL A 245 -5.77 12.60 -17.45
C VAL A 245 -5.87 13.88 -16.62
N ALA A 246 -4.99 14.86 -16.87
CA ALA A 246 -5.00 16.12 -16.15
C ALA A 246 -6.29 16.93 -16.37
N LEU A 247 -6.84 16.93 -17.59
CA LEU A 247 -8.10 17.61 -17.90
C LEU A 247 -9.29 16.93 -17.26
N THR A 248 -9.34 15.59 -17.27
CA THR A 248 -10.46 14.83 -16.71
C THR A 248 -10.67 15.13 -15.22
N ALA A 249 -9.58 15.39 -14.48
CA ALA A 249 -9.65 15.76 -13.07
C ALA A 249 -10.31 17.13 -12.81
N VAL A 250 -10.31 18.02 -13.82
CA VAL A 250 -10.84 19.39 -13.70
C VAL A 250 -12.18 19.53 -14.42
N ARG A 251 -12.38 18.81 -15.52
CA ARG A 251 -13.60 18.83 -16.33
C ARG A 251 -13.96 17.41 -16.78
N PRO A 252 -15.17 16.91 -16.45
CA PRO A 252 -15.61 15.59 -16.89
C PRO A 252 -15.74 15.48 -18.41
N ASP A 253 -16.18 16.56 -19.05
CA ASP A 253 -16.35 16.66 -20.51
C ASP A 253 -15.38 17.71 -21.07
N LEU A 254 -14.66 17.33 -22.14
CA LEU A 254 -13.64 18.16 -22.77
C LEU A 254 -13.85 18.26 -24.27
N THR A 255 -13.38 19.36 -24.86
CA THR A 255 -13.32 19.56 -26.31
C THR A 255 -11.93 19.28 -26.86
N ALA A 256 -11.81 19.07 -28.17
CA ALA A 256 -10.51 18.96 -28.83
C ALA A 256 -9.64 20.23 -28.63
N SER A 257 -10.26 21.40 -28.56
CA SER A 257 -9.57 22.67 -28.29
C SER A 257 -9.03 22.74 -26.86
N ASP A 258 -9.75 22.20 -25.88
CA ASP A 258 -9.26 22.13 -24.50
C ASP A 258 -8.06 21.19 -24.38
N LEU A 259 -8.11 20.03 -25.03
CA LEU A 259 -7.00 19.10 -25.10
C LEU A 259 -5.76 19.74 -25.75
N ALA A 260 -5.94 20.40 -26.90
CA ALA A 260 -4.84 21.08 -27.58
C ALA A 260 -4.18 22.14 -26.68
N ARG A 261 -4.99 22.96 -26.01
CA ARG A 261 -4.51 23.98 -25.06
C ARG A 261 -3.74 23.37 -23.89
N GLN A 262 -4.21 22.23 -23.36
CA GLN A 262 -3.53 21.57 -22.24
C GLN A 262 -2.20 20.95 -22.65
N VAL A 263 -2.14 20.28 -23.82
CA VAL A 263 -0.90 19.71 -24.35
C VAL A 263 0.15 20.81 -24.57
N GLN A 264 -0.25 21.94 -25.15
CA GLN A 264 0.63 23.10 -25.33
C GLN A 264 1.12 23.66 -23.99
N ARG A 265 0.25 23.77 -22.97
CA ARG A 265 0.65 24.21 -21.62
C ARG A 265 1.67 23.27 -20.98
N GLN A 266 1.50 21.96 -21.15
CA GLN A 266 2.41 20.94 -20.60
C GLN A 266 3.76 20.88 -21.34
N ALA A 267 3.80 21.25 -22.62
CA ALA A 267 5.02 21.31 -23.42
C ALA A 267 5.98 22.45 -23.01
N GLY A 268 5.53 23.40 -22.18
CA GLY A 268 6.36 24.47 -21.64
C GLY A 268 6.87 25.44 -22.71
N ARG A 269 8.18 25.75 -22.70
CA ARG A 269 8.81 26.78 -23.56
C ARG A 269 9.08 26.33 -25.00
N THR A 270 8.86 25.06 -25.32
CA THR A 270 9.01 24.55 -26.69
C THR A 270 7.61 24.34 -27.26
N PRO A 271 7.10 25.24 -28.12
CA PRO A 271 5.79 25.09 -28.69
C PRO A 271 5.81 23.86 -29.59
N LEU A 272 5.18 22.77 -29.15
CA LEU A 272 4.77 21.74 -30.10
C LEU A 272 3.67 22.36 -30.98
N PRO A 273 3.79 22.34 -32.32
CA PRO A 273 2.69 22.72 -33.19
C PRO A 273 1.60 21.66 -33.07
N TYR A 274 0.79 21.79 -32.02
CA TYR A 274 -0.28 20.87 -31.65
C TYR A 274 -1.63 21.59 -31.74
N SER A 275 -2.35 21.37 -32.83
CA SER A 275 -3.60 22.07 -33.15
C SER A 275 -4.85 21.32 -32.66
N ALA A 276 -5.98 22.02 -32.60
CA ALA A 276 -7.28 21.41 -32.30
C ALA A 276 -7.66 20.29 -33.29
N ARG A 277 -7.23 20.38 -34.56
CA ARG A 277 -7.45 19.32 -35.57
C ARG A 277 -6.65 18.06 -35.26
N GLN A 278 -5.40 18.22 -34.82
CA GLN A 278 -4.57 17.09 -34.36
C GLN A 278 -5.14 16.48 -33.08
N ALA A 279 -5.63 17.31 -32.15
CA ALA A 279 -6.31 16.86 -30.95
C ALA A 279 -7.60 16.08 -31.25
N ALA A 280 -8.40 16.53 -32.20
CA ALA A 280 -9.60 15.82 -32.64
C ALA A 280 -9.25 14.45 -33.23
N TYR A 281 -8.21 14.37 -34.07
CA TYR A 281 -7.76 13.09 -34.63
C TYR A 281 -7.20 12.15 -33.55
N ASP A 282 -6.41 12.67 -32.60
CA ASP A 282 -5.89 11.86 -31.51
C ASP A 282 -7.03 11.38 -30.60
N LEU A 283 -8.03 12.22 -30.30
CA LEU A 283 -9.25 11.82 -29.57
C LEU A 283 -10.02 10.71 -30.28
N GLN A 284 -10.10 10.74 -31.62
CA GLN A 284 -10.70 9.62 -32.39
C GLN A 284 -9.92 8.32 -32.18
N LYS A 285 -8.58 8.36 -32.06
CA LYS A 285 -7.79 7.17 -31.70
C LYS A 285 -8.17 6.65 -30.32
N PHE A 286 -8.25 7.52 -29.32
CA PHE A 286 -8.66 7.12 -27.96
C PHE A 286 -10.10 6.59 -27.95
N CYS A 287 -10.99 7.13 -28.78
CA CYS A 287 -12.35 6.60 -28.96
C CYS A 287 -12.36 5.21 -29.59
N ALA A 288 -11.56 5.00 -30.64
CA ALA A 288 -11.44 3.69 -31.29
C ALA A 288 -10.85 2.61 -30.36
N LYS A 289 -10.15 3.02 -29.30
CA LYS A 289 -9.59 2.14 -28.27
C LYS A 289 -10.49 2.04 -27.02
N GLY A 290 -11.67 2.68 -27.01
CA GLY A 290 -12.60 2.66 -25.87
C GLY A 290 -12.10 3.41 -24.63
N LEU A 291 -11.01 4.17 -24.73
CA LEU A 291 -10.44 4.95 -23.63
C LEU A 291 -11.17 6.29 -23.43
N VAL A 292 -11.78 6.78 -24.50
CA VAL A 292 -12.60 8.00 -24.52
C VAL A 292 -13.91 7.66 -25.22
N GLN A 293 -14.98 8.35 -24.87
CA GLN A 293 -16.26 8.25 -25.55
C GLN A 293 -16.81 9.64 -25.86
N HIS A 294 -17.71 9.72 -26.83
CA HIS A 294 -18.46 10.95 -27.06
C HIS A 294 -19.41 11.21 -25.89
N ALA A 295 -19.40 12.44 -25.39
CA ALA A 295 -20.32 12.89 -24.34
C ALA A 295 -21.60 13.47 -24.98
N PRO A 296 -22.71 13.57 -24.23
CA PRO A 296 -23.92 14.25 -24.70
C PRO A 296 -23.64 15.73 -25.03
N GLY A 297 -24.14 16.18 -26.19
CA GLY A 297 -23.90 17.52 -26.73
C GLY A 297 -22.81 17.58 -27.80
N ASP A 298 -22.82 18.64 -28.61
CA ASP A 298 -21.93 18.75 -29.76
C ASP A 298 -20.45 18.78 -29.37
N HIS A 299 -19.65 17.94 -30.04
CA HIS A 299 -18.19 17.93 -30.03
C HIS A 299 -17.52 17.75 -28.65
N ARG A 300 -18.18 17.09 -27.70
CA ARG A 300 -17.63 16.81 -26.37
C ARG A 300 -17.20 15.34 -26.22
N TYR A 301 -16.16 15.16 -25.42
CA TYR A 301 -15.55 13.86 -25.14
C TYR A 301 -15.44 13.66 -23.63
N ARG A 302 -15.62 12.42 -23.19
CA ARG A 302 -15.47 12.00 -21.80
C ARG A 302 -14.51 10.81 -21.73
N THR A 303 -13.54 10.87 -20.83
CA THR A 303 -12.63 9.74 -20.58
C THR A 303 -13.40 8.62 -19.87
N THR A 304 -13.25 7.38 -20.35
CA THR A 304 -13.88 6.22 -19.70
C THR A 304 -13.10 5.82 -18.45
N PRO A 305 -13.69 5.07 -17.51
CA PRO A 305 -12.94 4.52 -16.38
C PRO A 305 -11.71 3.71 -16.83
N GLU A 306 -11.81 3.06 -17.99
CA GLU A 306 -10.70 2.31 -18.57
C GLU A 306 -9.60 3.20 -19.14
N GLY A 307 -9.94 4.37 -19.69
CA GLY A 307 -8.96 5.36 -20.14
C GLY A 307 -8.24 6.11 -19.00
N LEU A 308 -8.77 6.03 -17.78
CA LEU A 308 -8.14 6.60 -16.58
C LEU A 308 -7.20 5.62 -15.86
N ARG A 309 -7.24 4.33 -16.19
CA ARG A 309 -6.31 3.32 -15.68
C ARG A 309 -4.95 3.43 -16.37
#